data_AF-A0A067P4J6-F1
#
_entry.id   AF-A0A067P4J6-F1
#
_cell.length_a   1.000
_cell.length_b   1.000
_cell.length_c   1.000
_cell.angle_alpha   90.00
_cell.angle_beta   90.00
_cell.angle_gamma   90.00
#
_symmetry.space_group_name_H-M   'P 1'
#
loop_
_entity.id
_entity.type
_entity.pdbx_description
1 polymer ?
#
loop_
_entity_poly.entity_id
_entity_poly.type
_entity_poly.pdbx_seq_one_letter_code
_entity_poly.pdbx_strand_id
1 'polypeptide(L)'
;MDIYVQNQVTILNRAFVSVGISFKSAKVTRWLAPAWFTISSLPDAAPMKERLAVISPDVLNIYVVGVLPKPTTRPGTTLGYSSFPWNYTTDPISDGVMVVFSTLPGGGFLNQDLGANVVHEVGHWSGLWHTFQGGCPSPNNDGDSVADTPAEALPTFGCPTVAADSCPGDPGLDPIHNFMDYTDDTCRTQFTPGQVSRMRNMLRSYRGIDV
;
A
#
# COMPACT_ATOMS: atom_id res chain seq x y z
N MET A 1 -0.56 23.04 9.86
CA MET A 1 -0.99 21.69 9.44
C MET A 1 0.20 20.77 9.67
N ASP A 2 -0.05 19.56 10.17
CA ASP A 2 1.00 18.66 10.67
C ASP A 2 1.98 18.27 9.56
N ILE A 3 3.26 18.51 9.81
CA ILE A 3 4.33 18.34 8.81
C ILE A 3 4.42 16.89 8.32
N TYR A 4 4.13 15.90 9.18
CA TYR A 4 4.10 14.49 8.79
C TYR A 4 3.04 14.21 7.73
N VAL A 5 1.83 14.74 7.93
CA VAL A 5 0.71 14.57 6.98
C VAL A 5 0.99 15.31 5.68
N GLN A 6 1.52 16.54 5.75
CA GLN A 6 1.85 17.32 4.56
C GLN A 6 2.93 16.65 3.70
N ASN A 7 3.98 16.16 4.35
CA ASN A 7 5.05 15.45 3.67
C ASN A 7 4.51 14.17 3.01
N GLN A 8 3.68 13.40 3.73
CA GLN A 8 3.10 12.18 3.17
C GLN A 8 2.21 12.46 1.96
N VAL A 9 1.38 13.50 2.00
CA VAL A 9 0.55 13.90 0.84
C VAL A 9 1.42 14.35 -0.34
N THR A 10 2.55 15.00 -0.08
CA THR A 10 3.51 15.38 -1.13
C THR A 10 4.13 14.14 -1.79
N ILE A 11 4.51 13.14 -1.00
CA ILE A 11 5.06 11.87 -1.50
C ILE A 11 4.03 11.09 -2.31
N LEU A 12 2.79 11.01 -1.83
CA LEU A 12 1.69 10.38 -2.58
C LEU A 12 1.49 11.05 -3.94
N ASN A 13 1.41 12.38 -3.98
CA ASN A 13 1.26 13.11 -5.25
C ASN A 13 2.43 12.88 -6.20
N ARG A 14 3.65 12.72 -5.69
CA ARG A 14 4.81 12.39 -6.53
C ARG A 14 4.72 10.97 -7.09
N ALA A 15 4.38 9.99 -6.27
CA ALA A 15 4.33 8.59 -6.68
C ALA A 15 3.19 8.29 -7.66
N PHE A 16 2.04 8.96 -7.51
CA PHE A 16 0.84 8.70 -8.30
C PHE A 16 0.66 9.66 -9.50
N VAL A 17 1.62 10.56 -9.75
CA VAL A 17 1.52 11.52 -10.87
C VAL A 17 1.36 10.81 -12.23
N SER A 18 2.03 9.67 -12.44
CA SER A 18 1.93 8.88 -13.67
C SER A 18 0.57 8.21 -13.84
N VAL A 19 -0.13 7.94 -12.72
CA VAL A 19 -1.49 7.41 -12.67
C VAL A 19 -2.52 8.48 -13.00
N GLY A 20 -2.17 9.76 -12.90
CA GLY A 20 -3.12 10.87 -13.08
C GLY A 20 -3.98 11.13 -11.84
N ILE A 21 -3.63 10.54 -10.69
CA ILE A 21 -4.31 10.76 -9.41
C ILE A 21 -3.58 11.87 -8.66
N SER A 22 -4.35 12.77 -8.04
CA SER A 22 -3.82 13.74 -7.08
C SER A 22 -4.59 13.65 -5.76
N PHE A 23 -3.87 13.85 -4.66
CA PHE A 23 -4.38 13.78 -3.32
C PHE A 23 -4.36 15.17 -2.68
N LYS A 24 -5.49 15.56 -2.09
CA LYS A 24 -5.60 16.76 -1.27
C LYS A 24 -6.09 16.37 0.11
N SER A 25 -5.42 16.85 1.15
CA SER A 25 -5.93 16.65 2.52
C SER A 25 -7.29 17.33 2.67
N ALA A 26 -8.35 16.56 2.87
CA ALA A 26 -9.69 17.09 3.11
C ALA A 26 -9.90 17.40 4.60
N LYS A 27 -9.67 16.41 5.47
CA LYS A 27 -9.87 16.50 6.92
C LYS A 27 -8.77 15.74 7.66
N VAL A 28 -8.20 16.34 8.70
CA VAL A 28 -7.26 15.67 9.62
C VAL A 28 -7.87 15.67 11.00
N THR A 29 -8.10 14.49 11.57
CA THR A 29 -8.67 14.32 12.91
C THR A 29 -7.67 13.60 13.80
N ARG A 30 -7.54 14.02 15.07
CA ARG A 30 -6.71 13.35 16.07
C ARG A 30 -7.58 12.93 17.25
N TRP A 31 -7.34 11.73 17.73
CA TRP A 31 -8.05 11.14 18.86
C TRP A 31 -7.06 10.58 19.84
N LEU A 32 -7.22 10.95 21.12
CA LEU A 32 -6.50 10.30 22.20
C LEU A 32 -7.27 9.04 22.61
N ALA A 33 -6.99 7.94 21.92
CA ALA A 33 -7.64 6.65 22.16
C ALA A 33 -6.58 5.53 22.14
N PRO A 34 -6.01 5.16 23.31
CA PRO A 34 -4.97 4.13 23.38
C PRO A 34 -5.38 2.79 22.74
N ALA A 35 -6.65 2.40 22.87
CA ALA A 35 -7.19 1.19 22.26
C ALA A 35 -7.19 1.23 20.72
N TRP A 36 -7.28 2.42 20.11
CA TRP A 36 -7.22 2.59 18.65
C TRP A 36 -5.78 2.71 18.14
N PHE A 37 -4.84 3.06 19.03
CA PHE A 37 -3.43 3.16 18.68
C PHE A 37 -2.73 1.79 18.65
N THR A 38 -3.29 0.78 19.32
CA THR A 38 -2.73 -0.59 19.36
C THR A 38 -3.76 -1.58 18.81
N ILE A 39 -3.63 -1.93 17.54
CA ILE A 39 -4.51 -2.89 16.87
C ILE A 39 -3.89 -4.29 16.99
N SER A 40 -4.50 -5.17 17.79
CA SER A 40 -3.98 -6.52 18.05
C SER A 40 -4.54 -7.56 17.08
N SER A 41 -5.73 -7.30 16.54
CA SER A 41 -6.37 -8.01 15.44
C SER A 41 -7.08 -7.01 14.51
N LEU A 42 -7.28 -7.33 13.23
CA LEU A 42 -7.98 -6.44 12.29
C LEU A 42 -9.39 -6.01 12.77
N PRO A 43 -10.20 -6.90 13.39
CA PRO A 43 -11.49 -6.50 13.97
C PRO A 43 -11.41 -5.41 15.05
N ASP A 44 -10.27 -5.27 15.76
CA ASP A 44 -10.11 -4.25 16.80
C ASP A 44 -10.17 -2.82 16.23
N ALA A 45 -9.95 -2.66 14.92
CA ALA A 45 -10.06 -1.37 14.25
C ALA A 45 -11.51 -0.95 13.96
N ALA A 46 -12.49 -1.86 14.06
CA ALA A 46 -13.87 -1.60 13.67
C ALA A 46 -14.49 -0.38 14.40
N PRO A 47 -14.39 -0.22 15.74
CA PRO A 47 -14.97 0.94 16.42
C PRO A 47 -14.36 2.27 15.97
N MET A 48 -13.07 2.28 15.62
CA MET A 48 -12.40 3.47 15.07
C MET A 48 -12.94 3.78 13.67
N LYS A 49 -13.06 2.77 12.80
CA LYS A 49 -13.54 2.94 11.43
C LYS A 49 -15.01 3.34 11.38
N GLU A 50 -15.90 2.66 12.12
CA GLU A 50 -17.32 3.00 12.26
C GLU A 50 -17.53 4.46 12.70
N ARG A 51 -16.64 4.96 13.56
CA ARG A 51 -16.75 6.33 14.08
C ARG A 51 -16.21 7.39 13.11
N LEU A 52 -15.17 7.07 12.33
CA LEU A 52 -14.35 8.06 11.65
C LEU A 52 -14.36 7.97 10.13
N ALA A 53 -14.77 6.83 9.56
CA ALA A 53 -14.80 6.64 8.12
C ALA A 53 -15.66 7.71 7.44
N VAL A 54 -15.10 8.32 6.41
CA VAL A 54 -15.86 9.11 5.45
C VAL A 54 -16.20 8.19 4.29
N ILE A 55 -17.49 7.88 4.15
CA ILE A 55 -17.97 6.96 3.11
C ILE A 55 -18.23 7.76 1.84
N SER A 56 -17.27 7.74 0.93
CA SER A 56 -17.38 8.29 -0.42
C SER A 56 -16.37 7.56 -1.32
N PRO A 57 -16.71 7.25 -2.58
CA PRO A 57 -15.83 6.47 -3.44
C PRO A 57 -14.52 7.20 -3.77
N ASP A 58 -14.55 8.53 -3.78
CA ASP A 58 -13.43 9.45 -4.05
C ASP A 58 -12.65 9.88 -2.79
N VAL A 59 -12.99 9.32 -1.62
CA VAL A 59 -12.29 9.61 -0.36
C VAL A 59 -11.43 8.42 0.07
N LEU A 60 -10.12 8.66 0.16
CA LEU A 60 -9.17 7.76 0.79
C LEU A 60 -9.08 8.04 2.29
N ASN A 61 -9.62 7.15 3.11
CA ASN A 61 -9.41 7.16 4.56
C ASN A 61 -8.01 6.60 4.89
N ILE A 62 -7.18 7.37 5.59
CA ILE A 62 -5.86 6.93 6.09
C ILE A 62 -5.90 6.99 7.62
N TYR A 63 -5.81 5.83 8.27
CA TYR A 63 -5.73 5.70 9.72
C TYR A 63 -4.27 5.51 10.14
N VAL A 64 -3.80 6.34 11.05
CA VAL A 64 -2.43 6.27 11.56
C VAL A 64 -2.45 5.71 12.97
N VAL A 65 -1.86 4.55 13.17
CA VAL A 65 -1.84 3.80 14.44
C VAL A 65 -0.41 3.56 14.93
N GLY A 66 -0.22 3.07 16.15
CA GLY A 66 1.10 2.78 16.71
C GLY A 66 1.57 1.36 16.45
N VAL A 67 0.65 0.40 16.45
CA VAL A 67 0.94 -1.03 16.28
C VAL A 67 -0.17 -1.68 15.45
N LEU A 68 0.24 -2.56 14.53
CA LEU A 68 -0.64 -3.44 13.76
C LEU A 68 -0.38 -4.91 14.12
N PRO A 69 -1.36 -5.81 13.87
CA PRO A 69 -1.21 -7.24 14.13
C PRO A 69 -0.02 -7.83 13.38
N LYS A 70 0.74 -8.71 14.03
CA LYS A 70 1.85 -9.42 13.38
C LYS A 70 1.31 -10.46 12.39
N PRO A 71 2.06 -10.78 11.30
CA PRO A 71 1.68 -11.88 10.42
C PRO A 71 1.64 -13.20 11.22
N THR A 72 0.61 -14.02 10.98
CA THR A 72 0.44 -15.31 11.66
C THR A 72 1.16 -16.47 10.98
N THR A 73 1.48 -16.31 9.69
CA THR A 73 2.03 -17.35 8.83
C THR A 73 3.53 -17.20 8.55
N ARG A 74 4.12 -16.07 8.94
CA ARG A 74 5.55 -15.77 8.72
C ARG A 74 6.10 -14.83 9.81
N PRO A 75 7.40 -14.91 10.14
CA PRO A 75 8.05 -13.90 10.95
C PRO A 75 7.97 -12.52 10.28
N GLY A 76 7.88 -11.46 11.07
CA GLY A 76 7.92 -10.08 10.57
C GLY A 76 7.07 -9.11 11.38
N THR A 77 7.05 -7.87 10.91
CA THR A 77 6.24 -6.78 11.44
C THR A 77 5.34 -6.27 10.32
N THR A 78 4.07 -6.05 10.62
CA THR A 78 3.14 -5.42 9.69
C THR A 78 3.24 -3.90 9.81
N LEU A 79 3.50 -3.22 8.71
CA LEU A 79 3.66 -1.76 8.67
C LEU A 79 2.42 -1.04 8.13
N GLY A 80 1.59 -1.75 7.37
CA GLY A 80 0.36 -1.22 6.82
C GLY A 80 -0.67 -2.32 6.52
N TYR A 81 -1.89 -1.88 6.28
CA TYR A 81 -2.99 -2.69 5.75
C TYR A 81 -3.86 -1.82 4.85
N SER A 82 -4.32 -2.39 3.74
CA SER A 82 -5.28 -1.75 2.85
C SER A 82 -6.50 -2.64 2.60
N SER A 83 -7.65 -2.01 2.41
CA SER A 83 -8.74 -2.63 1.65
C SER A 83 -8.38 -2.70 0.16
N PHE A 84 -9.06 -3.56 -0.59
CA PHE A 84 -9.00 -3.57 -2.05
C PHE A 84 -10.24 -2.87 -2.64
N PRO A 85 -10.15 -2.35 -3.88
CA PRO A 85 -11.23 -1.59 -4.47
C PRO A 85 -12.52 -2.40 -4.64
N TRP A 86 -12.44 -3.70 -4.94
CA TRP A 86 -13.61 -4.57 -5.06
C TRP A 86 -14.38 -4.81 -3.75
N ASN A 87 -13.77 -4.54 -2.59
CA ASN A 87 -14.45 -4.65 -1.30
C ASN A 87 -15.31 -3.41 -0.98
N TYR A 88 -15.10 -2.28 -1.67
CA TYR A 88 -15.73 -1.00 -1.34
C TYR A 88 -17.26 -1.09 -1.33
N THR A 89 -17.85 -1.79 -2.29
CA THR A 89 -19.32 -1.89 -2.42
C THR A 89 -19.96 -2.71 -1.30
N THR A 90 -19.26 -3.72 -0.79
CA THR A 90 -19.77 -4.64 0.24
C THR A 90 -19.43 -4.20 1.66
N ASP A 91 -18.32 -3.50 1.85
CA ASP A 91 -17.87 -3.00 3.16
C ASP A 91 -17.20 -1.62 3.04
N PRO A 92 -17.99 -0.57 2.78
CA PRO A 92 -17.46 0.79 2.64
C PRO A 92 -16.96 1.40 3.96
N ILE A 93 -17.37 0.86 5.11
CA ILE A 93 -16.90 1.33 6.43
C ILE A 93 -15.46 0.90 6.66
N SER A 94 -15.09 -0.31 6.25
CA SER A 94 -13.71 -0.80 6.37
C SER A 94 -12.76 -0.22 5.33
N ASP A 95 -13.26 0.52 4.33
CA ASP A 95 -12.46 1.01 3.22
C ASP A 95 -11.37 2.01 3.64
N GLY A 96 -10.19 1.86 3.05
CA GLY A 96 -9.04 2.74 3.26
C GLY A 96 -7.80 1.99 3.71
N VAL A 97 -6.82 2.75 4.17
CA VAL A 97 -5.50 2.25 4.56
C VAL A 97 -5.24 2.53 6.04
N MET A 98 -4.57 1.61 6.72
CA MET A 98 -4.02 1.80 8.06
C MET A 98 -2.50 1.69 7.98
N VAL A 99 -1.78 2.60 8.64
CA VAL A 99 -0.32 2.58 8.65
C VAL A 99 0.24 2.87 10.04
N VAL A 100 1.41 2.31 10.32
CA VAL A 100 2.13 2.58 11.57
C VAL A 100 2.75 3.97 11.51
N PHE A 101 2.52 4.80 12.54
CA PHE A 101 2.95 6.19 12.64
C PHE A 101 4.45 6.37 12.37
N SER A 102 5.30 5.48 12.88
CA SER A 102 6.74 5.58 12.71
C SER A 102 7.22 5.37 11.27
N THR A 103 6.35 4.90 10.36
CA THR A 103 6.63 4.76 8.93
C THR A 103 6.30 6.00 8.10
N LEU A 104 5.67 7.01 8.72
CA LEU A 104 5.48 8.30 8.07
C LEU A 104 6.82 9.03 7.89
N PRO A 105 6.91 10.01 6.97
CA PRO A 105 8.12 10.79 6.73
C PRO A 105 8.70 11.42 8.01
N GLY A 106 9.81 10.89 8.50
CA GLY A 106 10.47 11.31 9.75
C GLY A 106 9.92 10.67 11.03
N GLY A 107 9.16 9.57 10.91
CA GLY A 107 8.57 8.82 12.02
C GLY A 107 9.55 7.89 12.75
N GLY A 108 10.74 7.65 12.19
CA GLY A 108 11.86 6.98 12.85
C GLY A 108 11.84 5.45 12.80
N PHE A 109 10.97 4.82 12.01
CA PHE A 109 11.11 3.40 11.70
C PHE A 109 12.29 3.21 10.73
N LEU A 110 13.32 2.49 11.17
CA LEU A 110 14.56 2.33 10.41
C LEU A 110 14.29 1.86 8.97
N ASN A 111 14.79 2.63 8.01
CA ASN A 111 14.70 2.42 6.56
C ASN A 111 13.27 2.41 5.97
N GLN A 112 12.24 2.72 6.75
CA GLN A 112 10.83 2.68 6.34
C GLN A 112 10.08 3.96 6.74
N ASP A 113 10.79 5.07 6.94
CA ASP A 113 10.27 6.34 7.45
C ASP A 113 10.36 7.48 6.43
N LEU A 114 10.31 7.17 5.12
CA LEU A 114 10.24 8.16 4.04
C LEU A 114 8.88 8.17 3.34
N GLY A 115 7.92 7.38 3.84
CA GLY A 115 6.52 7.38 3.41
C GLY A 115 6.21 6.48 2.22
N ALA A 116 7.13 5.61 1.79
CA ALA A 116 6.84 4.65 0.71
C ALA A 116 5.87 3.56 1.16
N ASN A 117 5.82 3.24 2.46
CA ASN A 117 4.82 2.35 3.04
C ASN A 117 3.38 2.81 2.75
N VAL A 118 3.08 4.12 2.86
CA VAL A 118 1.74 4.63 2.50
C VAL A 118 1.50 4.54 0.99
N VAL A 119 2.52 4.73 0.16
CA VAL A 119 2.41 4.56 -1.30
C VAL A 119 2.05 3.11 -1.65
N HIS A 120 2.68 2.14 -1.00
CA HIS A 120 2.40 0.71 -1.12
C HIS A 120 0.94 0.39 -0.78
N GLU A 121 0.47 0.82 0.38
CA GLU A 121 -0.92 0.56 0.80
C GLU A 121 -1.94 1.23 -0.14
N VAL A 122 -1.65 2.44 -0.64
CA VAL A 122 -2.54 3.10 -1.62
C VAL A 122 -2.49 2.39 -2.99
N GLY A 123 -1.40 1.71 -3.33
CA GLY A 123 -1.32 0.78 -4.45
C GLY A 123 -2.34 -0.36 -4.33
N HIS A 124 -2.42 -0.99 -3.14
CA HIS A 124 -3.46 -1.98 -2.85
C HIS A 124 -4.88 -1.42 -2.89
N TRP A 125 -5.11 -0.24 -2.29
CA TRP A 125 -6.40 0.46 -2.35
C TRP A 125 -6.85 0.75 -3.80
N SER A 126 -5.87 0.93 -4.69
CA SER A 126 -6.05 1.13 -6.14
C SER A 126 -6.04 -0.19 -6.94
N GLY A 127 -5.91 -1.35 -6.29
CA GLY A 127 -6.09 -2.68 -6.89
C GLY A 127 -4.81 -3.38 -7.36
N LEU A 128 -3.64 -2.92 -6.94
CA LEU A 128 -2.37 -3.65 -7.17
C LEU A 128 -2.17 -4.76 -6.16
N TRP A 129 -1.63 -5.87 -6.64
CA TRP A 129 -1.11 -6.93 -5.78
C TRP A 129 0.38 -6.69 -5.49
N HIS A 130 0.94 -7.47 -4.57
CA HIS A 130 2.39 -7.54 -4.40
C HIS A 130 3.06 -8.07 -5.68
N THR A 131 4.27 -7.64 -5.98
CA THR A 131 5.05 -8.13 -7.14
C THR A 131 5.30 -9.64 -7.09
N PHE A 132 5.52 -10.16 -5.89
CA PHE A 132 5.68 -11.59 -5.59
C PHE A 132 4.36 -12.34 -5.38
N GLN A 133 3.22 -11.77 -5.75
CA GLN A 133 1.92 -12.41 -5.55
C GLN A 133 1.87 -13.76 -6.28
N GLY A 134 1.62 -14.84 -5.54
CA GLY A 134 1.60 -16.20 -6.09
C GLY A 134 2.97 -16.79 -6.45
N GLY A 135 4.06 -16.02 -6.32
CA GLY A 135 5.41 -16.46 -6.70
C GLY A 135 5.60 -16.57 -8.21
N CYS A 136 6.55 -17.41 -8.65
CA CYS A 136 6.81 -17.59 -10.07
C CYS A 136 5.57 -18.11 -10.84
N PRO A 137 5.41 -17.73 -12.12
CA PRO A 137 4.33 -18.17 -12.99
C PRO A 137 4.09 -19.67 -12.96
N SER A 138 2.82 -20.05 -12.90
CA SER A 138 2.37 -21.43 -13.06
C SER A 138 0.99 -21.43 -13.74
N PRO A 139 0.55 -22.55 -14.35
CA PRO A 139 -0.72 -22.59 -15.07
C PRO A 139 -1.97 -22.21 -14.25
N ASN A 140 -1.87 -22.18 -12.91
CA ASN A 140 -2.97 -21.84 -12.01
C ASN A 140 -2.68 -20.57 -11.18
N ASN A 141 -1.71 -19.75 -11.59
CA ASN A 141 -1.33 -18.52 -10.89
C ASN A 141 -1.13 -17.37 -11.89
N ASP A 142 -1.92 -16.31 -11.73
CA ASP A 142 -1.85 -15.09 -12.55
C ASP A 142 -0.86 -14.04 -12.00
N GLY A 143 -0.05 -14.39 -11.00
CA GLY A 143 0.94 -13.50 -10.42
C GLY A 143 0.30 -12.29 -9.74
N ASP A 144 0.91 -11.12 -9.95
CA ASP A 144 0.35 -9.81 -9.57
C ASP A 144 -0.72 -9.29 -10.56
N SER A 145 -1.02 -10.08 -11.61
CA SER A 145 -1.92 -9.72 -12.71
C SER A 145 -1.50 -8.47 -13.49
N VAL A 146 -0.19 -8.23 -13.62
CA VAL A 146 0.40 -7.16 -14.42
C VAL A 146 1.56 -7.69 -15.26
N ALA A 147 1.36 -7.75 -16.58
CA ALA A 147 2.29 -8.42 -17.50
C ALA A 147 3.69 -7.78 -17.62
N ASP A 148 3.85 -6.50 -17.27
CA ASP A 148 5.14 -5.80 -17.32
C ASP A 148 5.85 -5.70 -15.96
N THR A 149 5.30 -6.32 -14.92
CA THR A 149 6.01 -6.59 -13.67
C THR A 149 6.78 -7.92 -13.85
N PRO A 150 8.13 -7.93 -13.78
CA PRO A 150 8.88 -9.18 -13.72
C PRO A 150 8.39 -10.08 -12.59
N ALA A 151 8.33 -11.38 -12.84
CA ALA A 151 7.94 -12.36 -11.85
C ALA A 151 8.94 -12.42 -10.70
N GLU A 152 8.44 -12.51 -9.47
CA GLU A 152 9.24 -12.57 -8.26
C GLU A 152 8.73 -13.71 -7.36
N ALA A 153 9.61 -14.59 -6.91
CA ALA A 153 9.22 -15.76 -6.11
C ALA A 153 8.84 -15.38 -4.67
N LEU A 154 9.55 -14.41 -4.09
CA LEU A 154 9.48 -14.01 -2.69
C LEU A 154 9.79 -12.51 -2.57
N PRO A 155 9.24 -11.80 -1.57
CA PRO A 155 9.55 -10.39 -1.34
C PRO A 155 11.05 -10.15 -1.18
N THR A 156 11.53 -9.06 -1.75
CA THR A 156 12.88 -8.55 -1.49
C THR A 156 12.87 -7.61 -0.30
N PHE A 157 13.90 -7.70 0.56
CA PHE A 157 14.07 -6.84 1.73
C PHE A 157 15.39 -6.08 1.68
N GLY A 158 15.45 -4.95 2.40
CA GLY A 158 16.60 -4.07 2.39
C GLY A 158 16.69 -3.30 1.07
N CYS A 159 17.89 -2.87 0.71
CA CYS A 159 18.16 -2.26 -0.58
C CYS A 159 19.35 -2.92 -1.29
N PRO A 160 19.13 -4.06 -1.95
CA PRO A 160 20.18 -4.67 -2.75
C PRO A 160 20.53 -3.79 -3.96
N THR A 161 21.82 -3.74 -4.32
CA THR A 161 22.29 -3.03 -5.52
C THR A 161 22.23 -3.90 -6.78
N VAL A 162 22.04 -5.21 -6.61
CA VAL A 162 21.89 -6.19 -7.68
C VAL A 162 20.63 -6.98 -7.40
N ALA A 163 19.67 -6.90 -8.31
CA ALA A 163 18.44 -7.69 -8.24
C ALA A 163 18.76 -9.17 -8.49
N ALA A 164 18.09 -10.05 -7.75
CA ALA A 164 18.11 -11.47 -8.05
C ALA A 164 17.23 -11.78 -9.28
N ASP A 165 17.42 -12.96 -9.84
CA ASP A 165 16.49 -13.56 -10.79
C ASP A 165 15.89 -14.78 -10.10
N SER A 166 14.83 -14.56 -9.31
CA SER A 166 14.20 -15.64 -8.54
C SER A 166 13.31 -16.54 -9.41
N CYS A 167 12.93 -16.07 -10.60
CA CYS A 167 12.11 -16.78 -11.58
C CYS A 167 12.81 -16.84 -12.96
N PRO A 168 13.94 -17.57 -13.10
CA PRO A 168 14.78 -17.54 -14.30
C PRO A 168 14.16 -18.17 -15.56
N GLY A 169 12.98 -18.78 -15.42
CA GLY A 169 12.18 -19.26 -16.54
C GLY A 169 11.37 -18.14 -17.22
N ASP A 170 11.30 -16.96 -16.60
CA ASP A 170 10.47 -15.84 -17.01
C ASP A 170 11.33 -14.58 -17.24
N PRO A 171 10.87 -13.62 -18.05
CA PRO A 171 11.67 -12.44 -18.38
C PRO A 171 11.83 -11.47 -17.20
N GLY A 172 13.06 -11.02 -16.97
CA GLY A 172 13.38 -9.90 -16.08
C GLY A 172 14.11 -10.32 -14.81
N LEU A 173 14.47 -9.34 -13.99
CA LEU A 173 14.99 -9.56 -12.64
C LEU A 173 13.92 -9.14 -11.63
N ASP A 174 14.03 -9.63 -10.40
CA ASP A 174 13.14 -9.26 -9.30
C ASP A 174 12.99 -7.73 -9.22
N PRO A 175 11.77 -7.19 -9.15
CA PRO A 175 11.51 -5.77 -9.33
C PRO A 175 11.76 -4.97 -8.04
N ILE A 176 13.00 -5.01 -7.54
CA ILE A 176 13.44 -4.45 -6.24
C ILE A 176 13.19 -2.95 -6.04
N HIS A 177 12.83 -2.22 -7.10
CA HIS A 177 12.50 -0.80 -7.08
C HIS A 177 10.99 -0.50 -7.12
N ASN A 178 10.16 -1.53 -7.21
CA ASN A 178 8.72 -1.39 -7.31
C ASN A 178 8.11 -1.03 -5.94
N PHE A 179 7.14 -0.12 -5.92
CA PHE A 179 6.44 0.22 -4.69
C PHE A 179 5.67 -0.97 -4.09
N MET A 180 5.32 -1.99 -4.89
CA MET A 180 4.57 -3.18 -4.46
C MET A 180 5.46 -4.32 -3.93
N ASP A 181 6.77 -4.11 -3.85
CA ASP A 181 7.72 -4.99 -3.16
C ASP A 181 7.99 -4.48 -1.71
N TYR A 182 8.79 -5.21 -0.93
CA TYR A 182 9.09 -4.95 0.48
C TYR A 182 10.48 -4.37 0.75
N THR A 183 11.16 -3.87 -0.29
CA THR A 183 12.44 -3.20 -0.15
C THR A 183 12.34 -1.92 0.69
N ASP A 184 13.50 -1.43 1.13
CA ASP A 184 13.61 -0.21 1.91
C ASP A 184 13.05 1.01 1.15
N ASP A 185 12.53 1.98 1.90
CA ASP A 185 11.91 3.18 1.33
C ASP A 185 12.82 3.93 0.35
N THR A 186 14.14 3.88 0.55
CA THR A 186 15.11 4.53 -0.34
C THR A 186 15.17 3.91 -1.73
N CYS A 187 14.63 2.70 -1.89
CA CYS A 187 14.82 1.89 -3.10
C CYS A 187 13.51 1.62 -3.83
N ARG A 188 12.36 1.73 -3.15
CA ARG A 188 11.04 1.76 -3.77
C ARG A 188 10.76 3.12 -4.41
N THR A 189 10.70 3.17 -5.73
CA THR A 189 10.66 4.43 -6.49
C THR A 189 9.64 4.48 -7.62
N GLN A 190 9.06 3.35 -8.04
CA GLN A 190 8.24 3.31 -9.25
C GLN A 190 7.06 2.33 -9.21
N PHE A 191 6.07 2.64 -10.04
CA PHE A 191 5.11 1.69 -10.58
C PHE A 191 5.42 1.44 -12.06
N THR A 192 5.06 0.26 -12.58
CA THR A 192 5.16 -0.01 -14.02
C THR A 192 4.00 0.65 -14.79
N PRO A 193 4.14 0.88 -16.12
CA PRO A 193 3.02 1.29 -16.97
C PRO A 193 1.79 0.37 -16.90
N GLY A 194 1.99 -0.94 -16.74
CA GLY A 194 0.93 -1.92 -16.55
C GLY A 194 0.23 -1.75 -15.20
N GLN A 195 0.98 -1.52 -14.12
CA GLN A 195 0.40 -1.22 -12.81
C GLN A 195 -0.40 0.09 -12.84
N VAL A 196 0.09 1.13 -13.51
CA VAL A 196 -0.65 2.38 -13.76
C VAL A 196 -1.98 2.10 -14.45
N SER A 197 -1.96 1.32 -15.53
CA SER A 197 -3.17 0.97 -16.30
C SER A 197 -4.16 0.15 -15.48
N ARG A 198 -3.66 -0.81 -14.70
CA ARG A 198 -4.46 -1.62 -13.78
C ARG A 198 -5.15 -0.73 -12.73
N MET A 199 -4.42 0.18 -12.08
CA MET A 199 -4.99 1.07 -11.08
C MET A 199 -6.14 1.91 -11.64
N ARG A 200 -5.94 2.54 -12.80
CA ARG A 200 -6.99 3.32 -13.47
C ARG A 200 -8.25 2.48 -13.72
N ASN A 201 -8.08 1.27 -14.24
CA ASN A 201 -9.20 0.36 -14.51
C ASN A 201 -9.94 -0.07 -13.24
N MET A 202 -9.21 -0.39 -12.17
CA MET A 202 -9.79 -0.81 -10.90
C MET A 202 -10.54 0.34 -10.21
N LEU A 203 -9.96 1.55 -10.20
CA LEU A 203 -10.60 2.74 -9.64
C LEU A 203 -11.86 3.13 -10.42
N ARG A 204 -11.83 3.09 -11.76
CA ARG A 204 -13.03 3.29 -12.57
C ARG A 204 -14.11 2.25 -12.26
N SER A 205 -13.73 0.97 -12.25
CA SER A 205 -14.71 -0.13 -12.17
C SER A 205 -15.40 -0.21 -10.80
N TYR A 206 -14.67 0.03 -9.72
CA TYR A 206 -15.18 -0.19 -8.36
C TYR A 206 -15.51 1.09 -7.59
N ARG A 207 -14.99 2.24 -8.04
CA ARG A 207 -15.21 3.53 -7.38
C ARG A 207 -15.79 4.59 -8.32
N GLY A 208 -15.88 4.34 -9.62
CA GLY A 208 -16.35 5.35 -10.58
C GLY A 208 -15.43 6.57 -10.68
N ILE A 209 -14.16 6.43 -10.31
CA ILE A 209 -13.15 7.49 -10.45
C ILE A 209 -12.53 7.38 -11.84
N ASP A 210 -12.77 8.39 -12.68
CA ASP A 210 -12.13 8.50 -13.99
C ASP A 210 -10.81 9.27 -13.90
N VAL A 211 -9.72 8.61 -14.33
CA VAL A 211 -8.33 9.09 -14.33
C VAL A 211 -7.59 8.74 -15.61
#